data_AF-A0ABD0ALK1-F1
#
_entry.id   AF-A0ABD0ALK1-F1
#
_cell.length_a   1.000
_cell.length_b   1.000
_cell.length_c   1.000
_cell.angle_alpha   90.00
_cell.angle_beta   90.00
_cell.angle_gamma   90.00
#
_symmetry.space_group_name_H-M   'P 1'
#
loop_
_entity.id
_entity.type
_entity.pdbx_description
1 polymer ?
#
loop_
_entity_poly.entity_id
_entity_poly.type
_entity_poly.pdbx_seq_one_letter_code
_entity_poly.pdbx_strand_id
1 'polypeptide(L)'
;MSIVGPRPLIPNEGKVLELRDEYGANKILPGITGLAQVHGRDEITDENKAAYDGKYALNMSLLLDISIIFRTAFDVVMSRGVHEGKD
;
A
#
# COMPACT_ATOMS: atom_id res chain seq x y z
N MET A 1 7.02 11.25 -4.71
CA MET A 1 7.21 9.81 -4.41
C MET A 1 7.99 9.69 -3.11
N SER A 2 7.65 8.71 -2.28
CA SER A 2 8.23 8.40 -0.96
C SER A 2 8.72 6.94 -0.93
N ILE A 3 9.50 6.55 0.08
CA ILE A 3 9.83 5.14 0.32
C ILE A 3 8.59 4.41 0.85
N VAL A 4 7.93 4.99 1.87
CA VAL A 4 6.70 4.48 2.47
C VAL A 4 5.55 5.41 2.14
N GLY A 5 4.43 4.85 1.68
CA GLY A 5 3.26 5.61 1.29
C GLY A 5 2.20 4.76 0.57
N PRO A 6 1.04 5.35 0.26
CA PRO A 6 0.02 4.71 -0.56
C PRO A 6 0.58 4.25 -1.90
N ARG A 7 0.04 3.17 -2.48
CA ARG A 7 0.50 2.75 -3.81
C ARG A 7 0.25 3.84 -4.86
N PRO A 8 1.12 3.98 -5.89
CA PRO A 8 0.77 4.76 -7.07
C PRO A 8 -0.51 4.21 -7.70
N LEU A 9 -1.50 5.07 -7.93
CA LEU A 9 -2.76 4.64 -8.53
C LEU A 9 -2.59 4.47 -10.04
N ILE A 10 -3.16 3.41 -10.60
CA ILE A 10 -3.32 3.29 -12.04
C ILE A 10 -4.59 4.08 -12.43
N PRO A 11 -4.54 5.04 -13.36
CA PRO A 11 -5.64 5.97 -13.62
C PRO A 11 -6.97 5.36 -14.11
N ASN A 12 -7.02 4.05 -14.35
CA ASN A 12 -8.17 3.38 -14.96
C ASN A 12 -9.22 2.87 -13.95
N GLU A 13 -9.04 3.12 -12.66
CA GLU A 13 -9.91 2.61 -11.58
C GLU A 13 -10.62 3.73 -10.82
N GLY A 14 -11.65 4.32 -11.42
CA GLY A 14 -12.39 5.46 -10.84
C GLY A 14 -12.94 5.20 -9.43
N LYS A 15 -13.40 3.97 -9.15
CA LYS A 15 -13.94 3.58 -7.83
C LYS A 15 -12.87 3.61 -6.72
N VAL A 16 -11.64 3.21 -7.04
CA VAL A 16 -10.53 3.16 -6.07
C VAL A 16 -10.03 4.57 -5.78
N LEU A 17 -10.03 5.43 -6.79
CA LEU A 17 -9.70 6.85 -6.64
C LEU A 17 -10.66 7.53 -5.66
N GLU A 18 -11.97 7.37 -5.83
CA GLU A 18 -13.00 7.95 -4.95
C GLU A 18 -12.83 7.48 -3.50
N LEU A 19 -12.64 6.17 -3.29
CA LEU A 19 -12.42 5.60 -1.94
C LEU A 19 -11.16 6.16 -1.28
N ARG A 20 -10.07 6.33 -2.06
CA ARG A 20 -8.83 6.91 -1.53
C ARG A 20 -8.93 8.40 -1.24
N ASP A 21 -9.72 9.13 -2.03
CA ASP A 21 -10.02 10.53 -1.74
C ASP A 21 -10.82 10.68 -0.45
N GLU A 22 -11.82 9.82 -0.24
CA GLU A 22 -12.61 9.75 1.00
C GLU A 22 -11.71 9.53 2.21
N TYR A 23 -10.77 8.58 2.12
CA TYR A 23 -9.83 8.31 3.21
C TYR A 23 -8.63 9.26 3.28
N GLY A 24 -8.53 10.25 2.39
CA GLY A 24 -7.44 11.23 2.36
C GLY A 24 -6.08 10.68 1.90
N ALA A 25 -6.03 9.46 1.36
CA ALA A 25 -4.80 8.82 0.90
C ALA A 25 -4.14 9.55 -0.27
N ASN A 26 -4.91 10.23 -1.12
CA ASN A 26 -4.38 10.98 -2.25
C ASN A 26 -3.77 12.34 -1.86
N LYS A 27 -3.85 12.74 -0.59
CA LYS A 27 -3.26 13.99 -0.07
C LYS A 27 -1.76 13.85 0.25
N ILE A 28 -1.23 12.63 0.23
CA ILE A 28 0.16 12.33 0.57
C ILE A 28 0.90 11.71 -0.62
N LEU A 29 2.23 11.77 -0.59
CA LEU A 29 3.04 11.25 -1.68
C LEU A 29 2.93 9.72 -1.76
N PRO A 30 2.78 9.15 -2.97
CA PRO A 30 2.77 7.70 -3.15
C PRO A 30 4.13 7.10 -2.79
N GLY A 31 4.11 5.85 -2.29
CA GLY A 31 5.27 5.11 -1.79
C GLY A 31 5.66 3.90 -2.64
N ILE A 32 6.92 3.48 -2.55
CA ILE A 32 7.40 2.21 -3.12
C ILE A 32 6.77 1.03 -2.35
N THR A 33 6.79 1.10 -1.02
CA THR A 33 6.07 0.20 -0.11
C THR A 33 5.07 0.99 0.73
N GLY A 34 4.22 0.30 1.49
CA GLY A 34 3.13 0.91 2.23
C GLY A 34 2.32 -0.11 3.01
N LEU A 35 1.33 0.39 3.75
CA LEU A 35 0.55 -0.45 4.65
C LEU A 35 -0.27 -1.50 3.90
N ALA A 36 -0.86 -1.15 2.75
CA ALA A 36 -1.55 -2.11 1.89
C ALA A 36 -0.60 -3.21 1.36
N GLN A 37 0.65 -2.85 1.01
CA GLN A 37 1.64 -3.78 0.49
C GLN A 37 2.08 -4.83 1.51
N VAL A 38 2.09 -4.52 2.81
CA VAL A 38 2.50 -5.49 3.85
C VAL A 38 1.31 -6.25 4.47
N HIS A 39 0.07 -5.95 4.04
CA HIS A 39 -1.16 -6.60 4.52
C HIS A 39 -1.83 -7.52 3.49
N GLY A 40 -1.19 -7.75 2.34
CA GLY A 40 -1.67 -8.74 1.36
C GLY A 40 -1.40 -8.37 -0.10
N ARG A 41 -0.92 -7.17 -0.40
CA ARG A 41 -0.63 -6.70 -1.78
C ARG A 41 -1.81 -6.90 -2.72
N ASP A 42 -1.76 -7.98 -3.50
CA ASP A 42 -2.67 -8.28 -4.59
C ASP A 42 -3.72 -9.32 -4.17
N GLU A 43 -3.58 -9.88 -2.95
CA GLU A 43 -4.53 -10.80 -2.32
C GLU A 43 -5.70 -10.07 -1.62
N ILE A 44 -5.64 -8.74 -1.51
CA ILE A 44 -6.70 -7.91 -0.89
C ILE A 44 -7.48 -7.13 -1.94
N THR A 45 -8.78 -6.94 -1.70
CA THR A 45 -9.65 -6.14 -2.57
C THR A 45 -9.23 -4.68 -2.62
N ASP A 46 -9.63 -3.95 -3.66
CA ASP A 46 -9.25 -2.56 -3.81
C ASP A 46 -9.86 -1.65 -2.75
N GLU A 47 -11.03 -2.00 -2.21
CA GLU A 47 -11.62 -1.31 -1.06
C GLU A 47 -10.73 -1.44 0.18
N ASN A 48 -10.18 -2.64 0.42
CA ASN A 48 -9.26 -2.88 1.52
C ASN A 48 -7.92 -2.15 1.30
N LYS A 49 -7.41 -2.12 0.06
CA LYS A 49 -6.20 -1.33 -0.28
C LYS A 49 -6.43 0.15 0.02
N ALA A 50 -7.53 0.73 -0.46
CA ALA A 50 -7.88 2.12 -0.20
C ALA A 50 -8.01 2.41 1.30
N ALA A 51 -8.64 1.50 2.06
CA ALA A 51 -8.75 1.63 3.51
C ALA A 51 -7.39 1.57 4.22
N TYR A 52 -6.47 0.71 3.80
CA TYR A 52 -5.10 0.67 4.34
C TYR A 52 -4.29 1.92 3.97
N ASP A 53 -4.40 2.39 2.74
CA ASP A 53 -3.76 3.64 2.28
C ASP A 53 -4.24 4.83 3.12
N GLY A 54 -5.55 4.89 3.40
CA GLY A 54 -6.16 5.85 4.31
C GLY A 54 -5.68 5.75 5.75
N LYS A 55 -5.66 4.53 6.30
CA LYS A 55 -5.13 4.27 7.65
C LYS A 55 -3.68 4.71 7.77
N TYR A 56 -2.86 4.47 6.75
CA TYR A 56 -1.50 4.97 6.71
C TYR A 56 -1.48 6.49 6.77
N ALA A 57 -2.22 7.17 5.87
CA ALA A 57 -2.28 8.63 5.81
C ALA A 57 -2.69 9.28 7.14
N LEU A 58 -3.61 8.65 7.89
CA LEU A 58 -4.06 9.14 9.20
C LEU A 58 -3.08 8.86 10.35
N ASN A 59 -2.23 7.83 10.24
CA ASN A 59 -1.37 7.35 11.34
C ASN A 59 0.13 7.44 11.01
N MET A 60 0.50 8.25 10.02
CA MET A 60 1.89 8.43 9.59
C MET A 60 2.78 8.78 10.78
N SER A 61 3.79 7.93 11.01
CA SER A 61 4.80 8.14 12.05
C SER A 61 6.06 7.38 11.68
N LEU A 62 7.21 7.84 12.18
CA LEU A 62 8.50 7.19 11.92
C LEU A 62 8.51 5.72 12.35
N LEU A 63 7.85 5.38 13.47
CA LEU A 63 7.74 4.00 13.95
C LEU A 63 6.92 3.12 13.00
N LEU A 64 5.84 3.66 12.45
CA LEU A 64 5.03 2.96 11.46
C LEU A 64 5.83 2.71 10.18
N ASP A 65 6.57 3.71 9.70
CA ASP A 65 7.41 3.58 8.51
C ASP A 65 8.48 2.50 8.69
N ILE A 66 9.16 2.50 9.84
CA ILE A 66 10.16 1.47 10.18
C ILE A 66 9.52 0.07 10.20
N SER A 67 8.34 -0.07 10.82
CA SER A 67 7.61 -1.34 10.85
C SER A 67 7.25 -1.85 9.44
N ILE A 68 6.79 -0.96 8.56
CA ILE A 68 6.46 -1.30 7.17
C ILE A 68 7.72 -1.72 6.41
N ILE A 69 8.84 -1.03 6.59
CA ILE A 69 10.11 -1.38 5.94
C ILE A 69 10.57 -2.78 6.37
N PHE A 70 10.55 -3.09 7.67
CA PHE A 70 10.95 -4.41 8.16
C PHE A 70 10.02 -5.53 7.65
N ARG A 71 8.71 -5.30 7.65
CA ARG A 71 7.75 -6.26 7.09
C ARG A 71 7.98 -6.47 5.59
N THR A 72 8.24 -5.39 4.86
CA THR A 72 8.57 -5.47 3.43
C THR A 72 9.82 -6.31 3.20
N ALA A 73 10.90 -6.07 3.95
CA ALA A 73 12.12 -6.85 3.86
C ALA A 73 11.88 -8.33 4.17
N PHE A 74 11.09 -8.62 5.21
CA PHE A 74 10.71 -9.98 5.58
C PHE A 74 9.91 -10.68 4.47
N ASP A 75 8.89 -10.02 3.92
CA ASP A 75 8.05 -10.58 2.85
C ASP A 75 8.86 -10.88 1.59
N VAL A 76 9.86 -10.05 1.27
CA VAL A 76 10.80 -10.27 0.16
C VAL A 76 11.70 -11.47 0.44
N VAL A 77 12.29 -11.57 1.63
CA VAL A 77 13.14 -12.72 2.01
C VAL A 77 12.36 -14.04 2.02
N MET A 78 11.08 -13.99 2.41
CA MET A 78 10.20 -15.15 2.45
C MET A 78 9.48 -15.43 1.12
N SER A 79 9.73 -14.63 0.07
CA SER A 79 9.05 -14.72 -1.22
C SER A 79 7.52 -14.77 -1.12
N ARG A 80 6.94 -14.08 -0.13
CA ARG A 80 5.48 -14.12 0.12
C ARG A 80 4.73 -13.29 -0.92
N GLY A 81 3.66 -13.85 -1.46
CA GLY A 81 2.84 -13.20 -2.49
C GLY A 81 3.54 -13.07 -3.85
N VAL A 82 4.64 -13.80 -4.07
CA VAL A 82 5.23 -13.94 -5.41
C VAL A 82 4.44 -15.02 -6.15
N HIS A 83 3.55 -14.59 -7.02
CA HIS A 83 2.98 -15.46 -8.05
C HIS A 83 3.98 -15.47 -9.21
N GLU A 84 4.73 -16.56 -9.38
CA GLU A 84 5.43 -16.80 -10.64
C GLU A 84 4.40 -16.67 -11.77
N GLY A 85 4.61 -15.71 -12.67
CA GLY A 85 3.90 -15.68 -13.93
C GLY A 85 4.17 -17.00 -14.61
N LYS A 86 3.16 -17.88 -14.67
CA LYS A 86 3.23 -19.04 -15.55
C LYS A 86 3.35 -18.49 -16.96
N ASP A 87 4.47 -18.82 -17.60
CA ASP A 87 4.71 -18.65 -19.04
C ASP A 87 3.54 -19.21 -19.88
#